data_AF-A0A024VW78-F1
#
_entry.id   AF-A0A024VW78-F1
#
_cell.length_a   1.000
_cell.length_b   1.000
_cell.length_c   1.000
_cell.angle_alpha   90.00
_cell.angle_beta   90.00
_cell.angle_gamma   90.00
#
_symmetry.space_group_name_H-M   'P 1'
#
loop_
_entity.id
_entity.type
_entity.pdbx_description
1 polymer ?
#
loop_
_entity_poly.entity_id
_entity_poly.type
_entity_poly.pdbx_seq_one_letter_code
_entity_poly.pdbx_strand_id
1 'polypeptide(L)'
;MANPVSGGGGKDDYKDATDAKDLLDRIGEKIQDIAHKAAVDRSGNALHGLWSNVTYPNDRNRTGSTPSNPCLFNYQYHTNVTDGHNDPCGNRPDVRFSDIYGGQCTDSKIKGNRDDKVGACAPFRRLFLCDQNLSYMKENKIDNTHNLLLEHEVLQI
;
A
#
# COMPACT_ATOMS: atom_id res chain seq x y z
N MET A 1 -23.12 -17.54 19.22
CA MET A 1 -24.15 -16.49 19.04
C MET A 1 -23.41 -15.26 18.56
N ALA A 2 -23.51 -14.93 17.27
CA ALA A 2 -22.83 -13.75 16.72
C ALA A 2 -23.61 -12.50 17.14
N ASN A 3 -22.93 -11.54 17.77
CA ASN A 3 -23.52 -10.24 18.07
C ASN A 3 -23.79 -9.50 16.75
N PRO A 4 -24.95 -8.82 16.61
CA PRO A 4 -25.17 -7.96 15.46
C PRO A 4 -24.19 -6.80 15.51
N VAL A 5 -23.34 -6.68 14.50
CA VAL A 5 -22.53 -5.46 14.29
C VAL A 5 -23.52 -4.35 13.94
N SER A 6 -23.77 -3.46 14.90
CA SER A 6 -24.58 -2.25 14.69
C SER A 6 -23.80 -1.30 13.78
N GLY A 7 -24.02 -1.42 12.47
CA GLY A 7 -23.53 -0.48 11.46
C GLY A 7 -24.33 0.82 11.50
N GLY A 8 -24.06 1.65 12.51
CA GLY A 8 -24.66 2.98 12.67
C GLY A 8 -24.08 4.00 11.68
N GLY A 9 -24.61 3.99 10.46
CA GLY A 9 -24.35 5.00 9.45
C GLY A 9 -25.66 5.57 8.95
N GLY A 10 -26.29 6.46 9.71
CA GLY A 10 -27.48 7.17 9.28
C GLY A 10 -27.17 8.13 8.14
N LYS A 11 -28.18 8.46 7.32
CA LYS A 11 -28.08 9.46 6.24
C LYS A 11 -27.73 10.87 6.76
N ASP A 12 -27.85 11.08 8.07
CA ASP A 12 -27.60 12.33 8.76
C ASP A 12 -26.15 12.47 9.27
N ASP A 13 -25.42 11.36 9.42
CA ASP A 13 -24.08 11.30 10.03
C ASP A 13 -22.99 12.01 9.23
N TYR A 14 -23.31 12.41 7.99
CA TYR A 14 -22.35 13.00 7.07
C TYR A 14 -22.84 14.33 6.47
N LYS A 15 -23.99 14.84 6.93
CA LYS A 15 -24.61 16.06 6.37
C LYS A 15 -23.81 17.33 6.66
N ASP A 16 -22.99 17.30 7.69
CA ASP A 16 -22.13 18.38 8.15
C ASP A 16 -20.69 18.27 7.63
N ALA A 17 -20.41 17.32 6.74
CA ALA A 17 -19.10 17.22 6.11
C ALA A 17 -18.76 18.51 5.35
N THR A 18 -17.59 19.05 5.63
CA THR A 18 -17.17 20.37 5.15
C THR A 18 -16.64 20.34 3.71
N ASP A 19 -16.09 19.21 3.29
CA ASP A 19 -15.63 18.95 1.94
C ASP A 19 -15.65 17.44 1.62
N ALA A 20 -15.24 17.08 0.40
CA ALA A 20 -15.21 15.69 -0.05
C ALA A 20 -14.19 14.83 0.71
N LYS A 21 -13.09 15.43 1.20
CA LYS A 21 -12.08 14.71 1.99
C LYS A 21 -12.64 14.37 3.36
N ASP A 22 -13.22 15.35 4.06
CA ASP A 22 -13.87 15.17 5.37
C ASP A 22 -14.96 14.09 5.30
N LEU A 23 -15.81 14.15 4.27
CA LEU A 23 -16.84 13.11 4.02
C LEU A 23 -16.24 11.70 3.88
N LEU A 24 -15.22 11.55 3.03
CA LEU A 24 -14.61 10.24 2.76
C LEU A 24 -13.79 9.72 3.94
N ASP A 25 -13.13 10.59 4.71
CA ASP A 25 -12.39 10.20 5.92
C ASP A 25 -13.34 9.67 7.00
N ARG A 26 -14.47 10.35 7.24
CA ARG A 26 -15.52 9.88 8.19
C ARG A 26 -16.09 8.52 7.80
N ILE A 27 -16.33 8.29 6.50
CA ILE A 27 -16.74 6.98 6.00
C ILE A 27 -15.60 5.96 6.20
N GLY A 28 -14.37 6.36 5.90
CA GLY A 28 -13.17 5.53 6.03
C GLY A 28 -12.96 5.02 7.45
N GLU A 29 -13.13 5.87 8.46
CA GLU A 29 -13.05 5.52 9.89
C GLU A 29 -14.02 4.39 10.23
N LYS A 30 -15.30 4.53 9.86
CA LYS A 30 -16.32 3.50 10.13
C LYS A 30 -16.01 2.18 9.42
N ILE A 31 -15.54 2.24 8.17
CA ILE A 31 -15.18 1.02 7.41
C ILE A 31 -13.93 0.36 8.01
N GLN A 32 -12.94 1.13 8.45
CA GLN A 32 -11.76 0.62 9.13
C GLN A 32 -12.14 -0.14 10.40
N ASP A 33 -13.03 0.42 11.23
CA ASP A 33 -13.51 -0.22 12.45
C ASP A 33 -14.18 -1.57 12.20
N ILE A 34 -15.04 -1.63 11.17
CA ILE A 34 -15.72 -2.87 10.76
C ILE A 34 -14.69 -3.89 10.28
N ALA A 35 -13.77 -3.47 9.41
CA ALA A 35 -12.74 -4.34 8.86
C ALA A 35 -11.80 -4.87 9.95
N HIS A 36 -11.39 -4.03 10.90
CA HIS A 36 -10.52 -4.38 12.02
C HIS A 36 -11.17 -5.46 12.91
N LYS A 37 -12.42 -5.23 13.35
CA LYS A 37 -13.16 -6.19 14.20
C LYS A 37 -13.28 -7.55 13.50
N ALA A 38 -13.68 -7.54 12.22
CA ALA A 38 -13.80 -8.77 11.44
C ALA A 38 -12.46 -9.51 11.25
N ALA A 39 -11.36 -8.77 11.07
CA ALA A 39 -10.02 -9.35 10.92
C ALA A 39 -9.50 -9.97 12.23
N VAL A 40 -9.72 -9.30 13.36
CA VAL A 40 -9.36 -9.80 14.70
C VAL A 40 -10.09 -11.11 14.99
N ASP A 41 -11.41 -11.14 14.75
CA ASP A 41 -12.24 -12.32 14.99
C ASP A 41 -11.84 -13.52 14.12
N ARG A 42 -11.44 -13.28 12.87
CA ARG A 42 -11.10 -14.35 11.92
C ARG A 42 -9.67 -14.89 12.10
N SER A 43 -8.70 -14.00 12.23
CA SER A 43 -7.29 -14.33 12.03
C SER A 43 -6.43 -14.13 13.27
N GLY A 44 -6.91 -13.46 14.32
CA GLY A 44 -6.22 -13.37 15.62
C GLY A 44 -4.75 -12.97 15.53
N ASN A 45 -4.38 -12.10 14.57
CA ASN A 45 -3.02 -11.66 14.24
C ASN A 45 -2.14 -12.62 13.41
N ALA A 46 -2.68 -13.70 12.83
CA ALA A 46 -1.90 -14.61 11.97
C ALA A 46 -1.26 -13.92 10.75
N LEU A 47 -1.83 -12.80 10.28
CA LEU A 47 -1.30 -12.00 9.19
C LEU A 47 -0.40 -10.84 9.64
N HIS A 48 -0.15 -10.71 10.95
CA HIS A 48 0.66 -9.64 11.51
C HIS A 48 2.14 -9.85 11.16
N GLY A 49 2.70 -8.91 10.39
CA GLY A 49 4.12 -8.90 10.05
C GLY A 49 4.95 -8.26 11.18
N LEU A 50 6.07 -8.88 11.55
CA LEU A 50 6.95 -8.38 12.60
C LEU A 50 8.28 -7.94 11.99
N TRP A 51 8.57 -6.65 12.11
CA TRP A 51 9.80 -6.00 11.63
C TRP A 51 11.09 -6.68 12.14
N SER A 52 11.08 -7.19 13.36
CA SER A 52 12.21 -7.90 13.97
C SER A 52 12.55 -9.24 13.30
N ASN A 53 11.59 -9.83 12.57
CA ASN A 53 11.69 -11.17 12.01
C ASN A 53 11.97 -11.17 10.50
N VAL A 54 12.20 -9.98 9.93
CA VAL A 54 12.54 -9.82 8.53
C VAL A 54 13.95 -10.36 8.25
N THR A 55 14.13 -10.93 7.06
CA THR A 55 15.44 -11.42 6.60
C THR A 55 15.89 -10.71 5.32
N TYR A 56 17.20 -10.49 5.19
CA TYR A 56 17.81 -9.77 4.06
C TYR A 56 18.90 -10.60 3.39
N PRO A 57 18.64 -11.23 2.24
CA PRO A 57 19.61 -12.08 1.56
C PRO A 57 20.91 -11.38 1.15
N ASN A 58 20.84 -10.09 0.83
CA ASN A 58 21.97 -9.29 0.33
C ASN A 58 22.70 -8.52 1.44
N ASP A 59 22.16 -8.48 2.66
CA ASP A 59 22.81 -7.83 3.79
C ASP A 59 23.93 -8.74 4.33
N ARG A 60 25.02 -8.13 4.79
CA ARG A 60 26.08 -8.80 5.55
C ARG A 60 25.50 -9.53 6.77
N ASN A 61 24.54 -8.91 7.44
CA ASN A 61 23.80 -9.49 8.55
C ASN A 61 22.39 -9.84 8.06
N ARG A 62 22.18 -11.10 7.67
CA ARG A 62 20.92 -11.55 7.05
C ARG A 62 19.69 -11.42 7.96
N THR A 63 19.88 -11.29 9.27
CA THR A 63 18.84 -11.15 10.28
C THR A 63 19.27 -10.12 11.32
N GLY A 64 18.31 -9.47 11.97
CA GLY A 64 18.59 -8.51 13.04
C GLY A 64 19.35 -7.25 12.60
N SER A 65 19.45 -6.98 11.30
CA SER A 65 20.02 -5.75 10.76
C SER A 65 18.98 -4.68 10.44
N THR A 66 17.69 -5.00 10.60
CA THR A 66 16.58 -4.06 10.46
C THR A 66 16.84 -2.83 11.34
N PRO A 67 16.96 -1.62 10.75
CA PRO A 67 17.11 -0.41 11.54
C PRO A 67 15.86 -0.15 12.39
N SER A 68 16.05 0.29 13.63
CA SER A 68 14.94 0.73 14.49
C SER A 68 14.26 2.00 13.95
N ASN A 69 15.00 2.83 13.22
CA ASN A 69 14.47 3.99 12.52
C ASN A 69 14.20 3.60 11.04
N PRO A 70 12.94 3.58 10.58
CA PRO A 70 12.62 3.23 9.19
C PRO A 70 13.24 4.19 8.16
N CYS A 71 13.59 5.42 8.53
CA CYS A 71 14.27 6.36 7.63
C CYS A 71 15.72 5.95 7.31
N LEU A 72 16.32 5.03 8.08
CA LEU A 72 17.65 4.47 7.82
C LEU A 72 17.60 3.23 6.93
N PHE A 73 16.40 2.90 6.44
CA PHE A 73 16.22 1.80 5.54
C PHE A 73 16.93 2.06 4.21
N ASN A 74 17.67 1.07 3.73
CA ASN A 74 18.40 1.16 2.47
C ASN A 74 18.01 -0.01 1.58
N TYR A 75 17.32 0.28 0.49
CA TYR A 75 16.85 -0.71 -0.48
C TYR A 75 17.98 -1.52 -1.14
N GLN A 76 19.23 -1.08 -1.06
CA GLN A 76 20.39 -1.85 -1.54
C GLN A 76 20.66 -3.10 -0.69
N TYR A 77 20.35 -3.03 0.61
CA TYR A 77 20.68 -4.09 1.57
C TYR A 77 19.43 -4.70 2.20
N HIS A 78 18.44 -3.87 2.55
CA HIS A 78 17.24 -4.29 3.24
C HIS A 78 16.14 -4.73 2.26
N THR A 79 16.43 -5.70 1.39
CA THR A 79 15.46 -6.18 0.40
C THR A 79 15.63 -7.67 0.15
N ASN A 80 14.54 -8.31 -0.23
CA ASN A 80 14.47 -9.66 -0.78
C ASN A 80 14.55 -9.69 -2.32
N VAL A 81 14.51 -8.53 -2.98
CA VAL A 81 14.68 -8.40 -4.44
C VAL A 81 16.17 -8.40 -4.76
N THR A 82 16.64 -9.49 -5.38
CA THR A 82 18.08 -9.70 -5.62
C THR A 82 18.49 -9.67 -7.09
N ASP A 83 17.58 -9.29 -7.99
CA ASP A 83 17.80 -9.32 -9.45
C ASP A 83 18.13 -7.94 -10.06
N GLY A 84 18.43 -6.96 -9.20
CA GLY A 84 18.79 -5.59 -9.60
C GLY A 84 17.61 -4.61 -9.69
N HIS A 85 16.38 -5.04 -9.39
CA HIS A 85 15.19 -4.18 -9.36
C HIS A 85 14.76 -3.82 -7.93
N ASN A 86 15.72 -3.74 -7.03
CA ASN A 86 15.48 -3.44 -5.62
C ASN A 86 15.19 -1.97 -5.34
N ASP A 87 15.53 -1.06 -6.26
CA ASP A 87 15.14 0.34 -6.16
C ASP A 87 13.62 0.47 -6.38
N PRO A 88 12.82 0.87 -5.37
CA PRO A 88 11.37 0.98 -5.52
C PRO A 88 10.95 1.98 -6.61
N CYS A 89 11.75 3.03 -6.83
CA CYS A 89 11.48 4.08 -7.79
C CYS A 89 12.24 3.89 -9.12
N GLY A 90 12.97 2.79 -9.30
CA GLY A 90 13.78 2.60 -10.51
C GLY A 90 12.91 2.60 -11.78
N ASN A 91 13.48 3.13 -12.86
CA ASN A 91 12.80 3.31 -14.15
C ASN A 91 11.47 4.09 -14.09
N ARG A 92 11.22 4.87 -13.02
CA ARG A 92 10.09 5.80 -12.94
C ARG A 92 10.55 7.24 -13.22
N PRO A 93 9.75 8.06 -13.94
CA PRO A 93 9.98 9.49 -14.02
C PRO A 93 9.82 10.17 -12.65
N ASP A 94 10.64 11.20 -12.38
CA ASP A 94 10.55 12.02 -11.15
C ASP A 94 9.33 12.95 -11.12
N VAL A 95 8.52 12.97 -12.18
CA VAL A 95 7.36 13.86 -12.31
C VAL A 95 6.15 13.27 -11.57
N ARG A 96 6.05 13.53 -10.27
CA ARG A 96 4.89 13.09 -9.45
C ARG A 96 3.67 14.02 -9.57
N PHE A 97 3.91 15.27 -9.96
CA PHE A 97 2.91 16.31 -10.14
C PHE A 97 3.20 17.04 -11.45
N SER A 98 2.25 17.05 -12.38
CA SER A 98 2.39 17.79 -13.64
C SER A 98 1.43 18.97 -13.64
N ASP A 99 1.94 20.15 -13.96
CA ASP A 99 1.14 21.36 -14.17
C ASP A 99 0.59 21.44 -15.60
N ILE A 100 1.06 20.57 -16.50
CA ILE A 100 0.76 20.58 -17.93
C ILE A 100 -0.18 19.45 -18.32
N TYR A 101 0.06 18.25 -17.79
CA TYR A 101 -0.70 17.04 -18.12
C TYR A 101 -1.62 16.65 -16.95
N GLY A 102 -2.90 16.41 -17.26
CA GLY A 102 -3.84 15.79 -16.32
C GLY A 102 -3.56 14.31 -16.10
N GLY A 103 -4.37 13.64 -15.27
CA GLY A 103 -4.26 12.19 -15.04
C GLY A 103 -4.53 11.33 -16.28
N GLN A 104 -4.11 10.06 -16.24
CA GLN A 104 -4.43 9.09 -17.29
C GLN A 104 -5.87 8.60 -17.11
N CYS A 105 -6.70 8.66 -18.15
CA CYS A 105 -8.11 8.23 -18.08
C CYS A 105 -8.47 7.09 -19.07
N THR A 106 -7.49 6.58 -19.84
CA THR A 106 -7.75 5.60 -20.90
C THR A 106 -8.19 4.24 -20.36
N ASP A 107 -9.12 3.60 -21.06
CA ASP A 107 -9.59 2.22 -20.84
C ASP A 107 -8.49 1.15 -20.93
N SER A 108 -7.51 1.33 -21.83
CA SER A 108 -6.41 0.38 -22.04
C SER A 108 -5.42 0.29 -20.87
N LYS A 109 -5.43 1.26 -19.95
CA LYS A 109 -4.49 1.34 -18.81
C LYS A 109 -5.17 1.22 -17.46
N ILE A 110 -6.49 1.45 -17.39
CA ILE A 110 -7.25 1.45 -16.13
C ILE A 110 -8.35 0.41 -16.23
N LYS A 111 -8.22 -0.64 -15.41
CA LYS A 111 -9.22 -1.70 -15.34
C LYS A 111 -10.57 -1.14 -14.86
N GLY A 112 -11.62 -1.39 -15.65
CA GLY A 112 -12.99 -0.96 -15.33
C GLY A 112 -13.44 0.30 -16.08
N ASN A 113 -12.51 1.04 -16.70
CA ASN A 113 -12.87 2.08 -17.66
C ASN A 113 -13.42 1.44 -18.93
N ARG A 114 -14.40 2.11 -19.55
CA ARG A 114 -15.09 1.59 -20.75
C ARG A 114 -14.70 2.32 -22.01
N ASP A 115 -14.51 3.63 -21.91
CA ASP A 115 -14.11 4.53 -22.98
C ASP A 115 -13.47 5.79 -22.38
N ASP A 116 -13.23 6.80 -23.22
CA ASP A 116 -12.63 8.09 -22.85
C ASP A 116 -13.59 9.03 -22.10
N LYS A 117 -14.88 8.68 -21.97
CA LYS A 117 -15.93 9.49 -21.33
C LYS A 117 -16.43 8.89 -20.03
N VAL A 118 -16.26 7.58 -19.84
CA VAL A 118 -16.76 6.83 -18.68
C VAL A 118 -15.63 6.04 -18.04
N GLY A 119 -15.14 6.54 -16.92
CA GLY A 119 -14.08 5.89 -16.17
C GLY A 119 -13.51 6.71 -15.03
N ALA A 120 -12.50 6.15 -14.38
CA ALA A 120 -11.65 6.83 -13.42
C ALA A 120 -10.40 7.41 -14.11
N CYS A 121 -9.86 8.50 -13.56
CA CYS A 121 -8.59 9.06 -13.98
C CYS A 121 -7.53 8.80 -12.90
N ALA A 122 -6.44 8.12 -13.26
CA ALA A 122 -5.31 7.89 -12.37
C ALA A 122 -4.42 9.16 -12.32
N PRO A 123 -4.19 9.76 -11.14
CA PRO A 123 -3.30 10.91 -11.01
C PRO A 123 -1.84 10.53 -11.25
N PHE A 124 -1.01 11.50 -11.65
CA PHE A 124 0.43 11.29 -11.89
C PHE A 124 1.15 10.64 -10.69
N ARG A 125 0.79 11.05 -9.47
CA ARG A 125 1.27 10.43 -8.22
C ARG A 125 1.04 8.92 -8.16
N ARG A 126 -0.05 8.40 -8.74
CA ARG A 126 -0.33 6.95 -8.79
C ARG A 126 0.35 6.27 -9.98
N LEU A 127 0.48 6.95 -11.12
CA LEU A 127 1.11 6.43 -12.32
C LEU A 127 2.60 6.15 -12.12
N PHE A 128 3.26 7.00 -11.35
CA PHE A 128 4.70 6.92 -11.05
C PHE A 128 4.95 6.56 -9.58
N LEU A 129 4.11 5.69 -9.03
CA LEU A 129 4.32 5.14 -7.70
C LEU A 129 5.63 4.33 -7.66
N CYS A 130 6.37 4.44 -6.56
CA CYS A 130 7.61 3.70 -6.33
C CYS A 130 7.31 2.26 -5.87
N ASP A 131 6.81 1.44 -6.78
CA ASP A 131 6.41 0.04 -6.55
C ASP A 131 7.21 -0.97 -7.39
N GLN A 132 8.38 -0.58 -7.91
CA GLN A 132 9.14 -1.44 -8.80
C GLN A 132 9.64 -2.71 -8.10
N ASN A 133 10.16 -2.60 -6.88
CA ASN A 133 10.58 -3.75 -6.08
C ASN A 133 9.45 -4.80 -5.94
N LEU A 134 8.20 -4.36 -5.72
CA LEU A 134 7.04 -5.25 -5.65
C LEU A 134 6.79 -6.00 -6.97
N SER A 135 7.04 -5.37 -8.11
CA SER A 135 6.82 -5.95 -9.44
C SER A 135 7.85 -7.04 -9.81
N TYR A 136 9.03 -7.01 -9.18
CA TYR A 136 10.13 -7.95 -9.41
C TYR A 136 10.36 -8.90 -8.22
N MET A 137 9.53 -8.80 -7.20
CA MET A 137 9.54 -9.71 -6.07
C MET A 137 9.04 -11.09 -6.53
N LYS A 138 9.92 -12.09 -6.43
CA LYS A 138 9.56 -13.46 -6.80
C LYS A 138 8.67 -14.08 -5.72
N GLU A 139 7.63 -14.78 -6.14
CA GLU A 139 6.67 -15.45 -5.22
C GLU A 139 7.37 -16.36 -4.21
N ASN A 140 8.43 -17.07 -4.63
CA ASN A 140 9.20 -17.96 -3.76
C ASN A 140 10.10 -17.23 -2.74
N LYS A 141 10.14 -15.90 -2.77
CA LYS A 141 10.80 -15.04 -1.78
C LYS A 141 9.80 -14.45 -0.77
N ILE A 142 8.50 -14.64 -1.00
CA ILE A 142 7.40 -14.28 -0.10
C ILE A 142 7.00 -15.55 0.65
N ASP A 143 7.85 -16.00 1.57
CA ASP A 143 7.65 -17.21 2.34
C ASP A 143 6.93 -16.98 3.68
N ASN A 144 6.79 -15.71 4.11
CA ASN A 144 6.10 -15.33 5.32
C ASN A 144 5.58 -13.87 5.29
N THR A 145 4.75 -13.51 6.27
CA THR A 145 4.14 -12.18 6.39
C THR A 145 5.14 -11.07 6.69
N HIS A 146 6.28 -11.39 7.29
CA HIS A 146 7.31 -10.43 7.69
C HIS A 146 8.09 -9.94 6.47
N ASN A 147 8.52 -10.86 5.61
CA ASN A 147 9.21 -10.57 4.36
C ASN A 147 8.31 -9.84 3.35
N LEU A 148 6.98 -10.07 3.40
CA LEU A 148 6.03 -9.27 2.62
C LEU A 148 5.89 -7.84 3.15
N LEU A 149 5.80 -7.68 4.47
CA LEU A 149 5.71 -6.37 5.13
C LEU A 149 6.90 -5.48 4.75
N LEU A 150 8.10 -6.07 4.76
CA LEU A 150 9.33 -5.42 4.35
C LEU A 150 9.17 -4.69 3.01
N GLU A 151 8.84 -5.44 1.96
CA GLU A 151 8.84 -4.92 0.60
C GLU A 151 7.74 -3.87 0.37
N HIS A 152 6.68 -3.93 1.17
CA HIS A 152 5.59 -2.96 1.14
C HIS A 152 5.95 -1.63 1.86
N GLU A 153 6.76 -1.66 2.91
CA GLU A 153 7.12 -0.45 3.67
C GLU A 153 8.34 0.31 3.12
N VAL A 154 9.02 -0.21 2.09
CA VAL A 154 10.07 0.54 1.36
C VAL A 154 9.50 1.74 0.57
N LEU A 155 8.17 1.87 0.52
CA LEU A 155 7.43 2.91 -0.23
C LEU A 155 7.45 4.32 0.38
N GLN A 156 8.23 4.60 1.43
CA GLN A 156 8.31 5.93 2.07
C GLN A 156 9.47 6.81 1.57
N ILE A 157 9.58 6.99 0.25
CA ILE A 157 10.49 7.96 -0.39
C ILE A 157 9.72 9.16 -0.95
#